data_AF-A0A2D6ZP92-F1
#
_entry.id   AF-A0A2D6ZP92-F1
#
_cell.length_a   1.000
_cell.length_b   1.000
_cell.length_c   1.000
_cell.angle_alpha   90.00
_cell.angle_beta   90.00
_cell.angle_gamma   90.00
#
_symmetry.space_group_name_H-M   'P 1'
#
loop_
_entity.id
_entity.type
_entity.pdbx_description
1 polymer ?
#
loop_
_entity_poly.entity_id
_entity_poly.type
_entity_poly.pdbx_seq_one_letter_code
_entity_poly.pdbx_strand_id
1 'polypeptide(L)'
;MNESSSPIPAGRLQRGSVSPESYISKFRQVLRRHGLTMASIAIVCLLLPFIQTALLSSLDNLFRNPLKYLLWTLLVATFIFGFLKYTKREFDLRQLIWVGYLFMISVVEEIAFRLSLPLLITSDVTGISFFWIGALISNLIFATIHYFTLRWKLNACIFTFLGGMGFSRMLDTTGDLSAVILLHWAITFLNTPSAPKSQN
;
A
#
# COMPACT_ATOMS: atom_id res chain seq x y z
N MET A 1 29.07 -14.08 -27.90
CA MET A 1 28.47 -15.15 -27.08
C MET A 1 27.62 -14.48 -26.02
N ASN A 2 26.29 -14.56 -26.12
CA ASN A 2 25.40 -14.03 -25.09
C ASN A 2 25.44 -14.97 -23.89
N GLU A 3 25.88 -14.47 -22.74
CA GLU A 3 25.69 -15.17 -21.47
C GLU A 3 24.20 -15.42 -21.28
N SER A 4 23.77 -16.68 -21.36
CA SER A 4 22.42 -17.08 -20.99
C SER A 4 22.31 -16.96 -19.48
N SER A 5 22.05 -15.75 -18.98
CA SER A 5 21.69 -15.52 -17.59
C SER A 5 20.49 -16.40 -17.26
N SER A 6 20.66 -17.33 -16.32
CA SER A 6 19.59 -18.24 -15.93
C SER A 6 18.37 -17.44 -15.42
N PRO A 7 17.14 -17.81 -15.82
CA PRO A 7 15.96 -17.06 -15.44
C PRO A 7 15.76 -17.05 -13.92
N ILE A 8 15.53 -15.87 -13.37
CA ILE A 8 15.21 -15.66 -11.95
C ILE A 8 13.76 -16.13 -11.73
N PRO A 9 13.53 -17.08 -10.80
CA PRO A 9 12.20 -17.63 -10.57
C PRO A 9 11.24 -16.59 -10.00
N ALA A 10 9.95 -16.84 -10.19
CA ALA A 10 8.90 -16.00 -9.60
C ALA A 10 8.88 -16.12 -8.07
N GLY A 11 8.71 -15.00 -7.38
CA GLY A 11 8.43 -14.98 -5.95
C GLY A 11 6.96 -15.28 -5.65
N ARG A 12 6.55 -15.11 -4.39
CA ARG A 12 5.13 -15.24 -4.01
C ARG A 12 4.25 -14.29 -4.82
N LEU A 13 4.53 -12.98 -4.70
CA LEU A 13 3.81 -11.91 -5.39
C LEU A 13 4.45 -11.52 -6.72
N GLN A 14 5.78 -11.46 -6.79
CA GLN A 14 6.51 -10.94 -7.94
C GLN A 14 6.65 -11.98 -9.06
N ARG A 15 6.54 -11.54 -10.32
CA ARG A 15 6.78 -12.38 -11.51
C ARG A 15 8.28 -12.71 -11.65
N GLY A 16 8.58 -13.84 -12.29
CA GLY A 16 9.94 -14.21 -12.65
C GLY A 16 10.55 -13.25 -13.68
N SER A 17 11.86 -13.35 -13.89
CA SER A 17 12.58 -12.42 -14.75
C SER A 17 13.73 -13.10 -15.47
N VAL A 18 13.89 -12.81 -16.77
CA VAL A 18 15.04 -13.28 -17.55
C VAL A 18 16.26 -12.36 -17.36
N SER A 19 16.04 -11.10 -16.95
CA SER A 19 17.11 -10.13 -16.66
C SER A 19 17.14 -9.75 -15.16
N PRO A 20 18.32 -9.74 -14.52
CA PRO A 20 18.50 -9.26 -13.14
C PRO A 20 18.07 -7.81 -12.93
N GLU A 21 18.31 -6.93 -13.90
CA GLU A 21 18.00 -5.50 -13.78
C GLU A 21 16.51 -5.21 -13.66
N SER A 22 15.71 -6.03 -14.35
CA SER A 22 14.26 -5.89 -14.30
C SER A 22 13.65 -6.54 -13.05
N TYR A 23 14.36 -7.46 -12.37
CA TYR A 23 13.89 -8.08 -11.13
C TYR A 23 14.07 -7.13 -9.94
N ILE A 24 13.07 -7.07 -9.07
CA ILE A 24 13.12 -6.27 -7.85
C ILE A 24 13.62 -7.17 -6.73
N SER A 25 14.86 -6.95 -6.30
CA SER A 25 15.51 -7.67 -5.21
C SER A 25 15.89 -6.74 -4.06
N LYS A 26 16.05 -5.44 -4.32
CA LYS A 26 16.58 -4.48 -3.35
C LYS A 26 15.48 -3.54 -2.84
N PHE A 27 15.57 -3.20 -1.55
CA PHE A 27 14.68 -2.23 -0.91
C PHE A 27 14.64 -0.88 -1.65
N ARG A 28 15.80 -0.38 -2.09
CA ARG A 28 15.89 0.88 -2.87
C ARG A 28 15.11 0.85 -4.18
N GLN A 29 14.99 -0.31 -4.83
CA GLN A 29 14.19 -0.45 -6.05
C GLN A 29 12.70 -0.32 -5.74
N VAL A 30 12.22 -0.93 -4.65
CA VAL A 30 10.84 -0.79 -4.17
C VAL A 30 10.52 0.67 -3.88
N LEU A 31 11.38 1.34 -3.10
CA LEU A 31 11.20 2.75 -2.75
C LEU A 31 11.16 3.65 -4.00
N ARG A 32 12.13 3.51 -4.91
CA ARG A 32 12.22 4.35 -6.12
C ARG A 32 11.08 4.11 -7.10
N ARG A 33 10.66 2.87 -7.31
CA ARG A 33 9.68 2.52 -8.35
C ARG A 33 8.25 2.67 -7.86
N HIS A 34 7.99 2.25 -6.63
CA HIS A 34 6.64 2.13 -6.11
C HIS A 34 6.37 3.20 -5.06
N GLY A 35 7.24 3.30 -4.04
CA GLY A 35 7.10 4.31 -3.00
C GLY A 35 7.04 5.74 -3.55
N LEU A 36 7.94 6.09 -4.46
CA LEU A 36 7.95 7.40 -5.12
C LEU A 36 6.69 7.63 -5.96
N THR A 37 6.23 6.64 -6.73
CA THR A 37 5.00 6.79 -7.53
C THR A 37 3.79 7.04 -6.65
N MET A 38 3.61 6.26 -5.58
CA MET A 38 2.49 6.43 -4.65
C MET A 38 2.55 7.78 -3.92
N ALA A 39 3.75 8.18 -3.46
CA ALA A 39 3.96 9.45 -2.80
C ALA A 39 3.68 10.64 -3.73
N SER A 40 4.14 10.59 -4.99
CA SER A 40 3.87 11.64 -5.97
C SER A 40 2.37 11.79 -6.23
N ILE A 41 1.64 10.69 -6.38
CA ILE A 41 0.17 10.75 -6.55
C ILE A 41 -0.48 11.39 -5.33
N ALA A 42 -0.13 10.95 -4.11
CA ALA A 42 -0.67 11.51 -2.88
C ALA A 42 -0.40 13.01 -2.77
N ILE A 43 0.85 13.43 -2.99
CA ILE A 43 1.27 14.85 -2.92
C ILE A 43 0.50 15.69 -3.93
N VAL A 44 0.43 15.26 -5.19
CA VAL A 44 -0.29 15.98 -6.25
C VAL A 44 -1.77 16.14 -5.89
N CYS A 45 -2.42 15.09 -5.35
CA CYS A 45 -3.81 15.20 -4.92
C CYS A 45 -3.99 16.16 -3.73
N LEU A 46 -3.04 16.14 -2.77
CA LEU A 46 -3.08 16.99 -1.59
C LEU A 46 -2.83 18.47 -1.89
N LEU A 47 -2.41 18.84 -3.10
CA LEU A 47 -2.37 20.25 -3.53
C LEU A 47 -3.78 20.87 -3.61
N LEU A 48 -4.84 20.05 -3.64
CA LEU A 48 -6.22 20.51 -3.77
C LEU A 48 -6.87 20.71 -2.39
N PRO A 49 -7.40 21.91 -2.07
CA PRO A 49 -7.90 22.22 -0.72
C PRO A 49 -9.04 21.32 -0.22
N PHE A 50 -9.94 20.90 -1.12
CA PHE A 50 -11.05 20.02 -0.72
C PHE A 50 -10.57 18.62 -0.31
N ILE A 51 -9.46 18.14 -0.90
CA ILE A 51 -8.82 16.88 -0.51
C ILE A 51 -8.19 17.00 0.88
N GLN A 52 -7.55 18.12 1.17
CA GLN A 52 -7.02 18.39 2.52
C GLN A 52 -8.13 18.42 3.57
N THR A 53 -9.26 19.05 3.24
CA THR A 53 -10.44 19.10 4.12
C THR A 53 -11.00 17.70 4.36
N ALA A 54 -11.17 16.91 3.29
CA ALA A 54 -11.61 15.51 3.39
C ALA A 54 -10.63 14.67 4.22
N LEU A 55 -9.32 14.88 4.07
CA LEU A 55 -8.30 14.18 4.84
C LEU A 55 -8.45 14.47 6.34
N LEU A 56 -8.48 15.75 6.72
CA LEU A 56 -8.64 16.13 8.13
C LEU A 56 -9.94 15.58 8.72
N SER A 57 -11.05 15.65 7.97
CA SER A 57 -12.33 15.05 8.38
C SER A 57 -12.23 13.54 8.59
N SER A 58 -11.53 12.83 7.69
CA SER A 58 -11.37 11.37 7.76
C SER A 58 -10.43 10.90 8.88
N LEU A 59 -9.66 11.83 9.46
CA LEU A 59 -8.76 11.61 10.59
C LEU A 59 -9.35 12.11 11.92
N ASP A 60 -10.55 12.69 11.93
CA ASP A 60 -11.17 13.29 13.12
C ASP A 60 -11.26 12.30 14.30
N ASN A 61 -11.61 11.04 14.02
CA ASN A 61 -11.68 10.00 15.05
C ASN A 61 -10.32 9.74 15.73
N LEU A 62 -9.21 9.82 15.00
CA LEU A 62 -7.85 9.68 15.54
C LEU A 62 -7.55 10.78 16.54
N PHE A 63 -7.86 12.03 16.19
CA PHE A 63 -7.61 13.18 17.05
C PHE A 63 -8.54 13.23 18.26
N ARG A 64 -9.79 12.75 18.12
CA ARG A 64 -10.74 12.65 19.24
C ARG A 64 -10.45 11.50 20.19
N ASN A 65 -9.89 10.40 19.69
CA ASN A 65 -9.69 9.17 20.47
C ASN A 65 -8.23 8.66 20.39
N PRO A 66 -7.20 9.46 20.69
CA PRO A 66 -5.80 9.10 20.43
C PRO A 66 -5.37 7.81 21.15
N LEU A 67 -5.88 7.56 22.36
CA LEU A 67 -5.60 6.33 23.11
C LEU A 67 -6.15 5.07 22.42
N LYS A 68 -7.32 5.15 21.77
CA LYS A 68 -7.90 4.03 21.03
C LYS A 68 -6.99 3.62 19.87
N TYR A 69 -6.47 4.59 19.10
CA TYR A 69 -5.57 4.30 17.99
C TYR A 69 -4.19 3.89 18.46
N LEU A 70 -3.69 4.43 19.57
CA LEU A 70 -2.47 3.93 20.19
C LEU A 70 -2.60 2.44 20.53
N LEU A 71 -3.72 2.03 21.14
CA LEU A 71 -3.98 0.62 21.45
C LEU A 71 -4.09 -0.24 20.19
N TRP A 72 -4.78 0.24 19.14
CA TRP A 72 -4.86 -0.49 17.87
C TRP A 72 -3.52 -0.60 17.16
N THR A 73 -2.70 0.46 17.18
CA THR A 73 -1.33 0.42 16.66
C THR A 73 -0.47 -0.58 17.44
N LEU A 74 -0.56 -0.60 18.77
CA LEU A 74 0.14 -1.57 19.61
C LEU A 74 -0.33 -3.00 19.33
N LEU A 75 -1.63 -3.21 19.10
CA LEU A 75 -2.19 -4.50 18.72
C LEU A 75 -1.61 -4.99 17.39
N VAL A 76 -1.60 -4.13 16.36
CA VAL A 76 -1.02 -4.46 15.05
C VAL A 76 0.48 -4.72 15.17
N ALA A 77 1.21 -3.89 15.91
CA ALA A 77 2.64 -4.09 16.15
C ALA A 77 2.92 -5.43 16.86
N THR A 78 2.15 -5.75 17.91
CA THR A 78 2.25 -7.02 18.63
C THR A 78 1.96 -8.20 17.71
N PHE A 79 0.93 -8.09 16.87
CA PHE A 79 0.63 -9.08 15.84
C PHE A 79 1.81 -9.28 14.86
N ILE A 80 2.38 -8.19 14.34
CA ILE A 80 3.52 -8.22 13.42
C ILE A 80 4.73 -8.92 14.07
N PHE A 81 5.12 -8.48 15.26
CA PHE A 81 6.28 -9.06 15.96
C PHE A 81 6.04 -10.50 16.41
N GLY A 82 4.82 -10.80 16.87
CA GLY A 82 4.39 -12.17 17.15
C GLY A 82 4.47 -13.06 15.92
N PHE A 83 4.02 -12.58 14.75
CA PHE A 83 4.09 -13.30 13.49
C PHE A 83 5.55 -13.55 13.06
N LEU A 84 6.42 -12.54 13.15
CA LEU A 84 7.84 -12.69 12.82
C LEU A 84 8.50 -13.77 13.70
N LYS A 85 8.25 -13.71 15.02
CA LYS A 85 8.76 -14.69 15.98
C LYS A 85 8.21 -16.10 15.71
N TYR A 86 6.89 -16.22 15.52
CA TYR A 86 6.24 -17.50 15.26
C TYR A 86 6.72 -18.15 13.96
N THR A 87 6.95 -17.35 12.92
CA THR A 87 7.46 -17.82 11.63
C THR A 87 8.99 -17.90 11.54
N LYS A 88 9.70 -17.74 12.66
CA LYS A 88 11.17 -17.79 12.76
C LYS A 88 11.89 -16.89 11.75
N ARG A 89 11.33 -15.71 11.49
CA ARG A 89 11.95 -14.71 10.61
C ARG A 89 12.99 -13.90 11.37
N GLU A 90 13.98 -13.38 10.64
CA GLU A 90 15.02 -12.52 11.19
C GLU A 90 14.40 -11.27 11.84
N PHE A 91 14.97 -10.89 12.98
CA PHE A 91 14.57 -9.72 13.75
C PHE A 91 15.74 -8.75 13.87
N ASP A 92 16.12 -8.16 12.75
CA ASP A 92 17.23 -7.21 12.63
C ASP A 92 16.75 -5.79 12.31
N LEU A 93 17.67 -4.82 12.32
CA LEU A 93 17.37 -3.43 12.00
C LEU A 93 16.74 -3.26 10.60
N ARG A 94 17.15 -4.10 9.65
CA ARG A 94 16.61 -4.09 8.28
C ARG A 94 15.14 -4.47 8.28
N GLN A 95 14.75 -5.50 9.02
CA GLN A 95 13.37 -5.92 9.16
C GLN A 95 12.53 -4.85 9.85
N LEU A 96 13.08 -4.16 10.86
CA LEU A 96 12.40 -3.03 11.51
C LEU A 96 12.16 -1.87 10.55
N ILE A 97 13.19 -1.47 9.78
CA ILE A 97 13.07 -0.43 8.73
C ILE A 97 12.02 -0.85 7.70
N TRP A 98 11.99 -2.13 7.32
CA TRP A 98 11.00 -2.65 6.39
C TRP A 98 9.57 -2.55 6.94
N VAL A 99 9.34 -2.97 8.18
CA VAL A 99 8.03 -2.83 8.83
C VAL A 99 7.58 -1.37 8.92
N GLY A 100 8.51 -0.45 9.26
CA GLY A 100 8.25 0.99 9.27
C GLY A 100 7.92 1.54 7.87
N TYR A 101 8.63 1.07 6.83
CA TYR A 101 8.30 1.41 5.45
C TYR A 101 6.90 0.90 5.05
N LEU A 102 6.52 -0.32 5.47
CA LEU A 102 5.19 -0.85 5.19
C LEU A 102 4.08 -0.04 5.86
N PHE A 103 4.33 0.50 7.06
CA PHE A 103 3.40 1.43 7.68
C PHE A 103 3.27 2.73 6.87
N MET A 104 4.41 3.33 6.52
CA MET A 104 4.44 4.58 5.76
C MET A 104 3.75 4.44 4.41
N ILE A 105 4.02 3.36 3.65
CA ILE A 105 3.38 3.15 2.36
C ILE A 105 1.88 2.92 2.51
N SER A 106 1.41 2.22 3.55
CA SER A 106 -0.03 2.10 3.83
C SER A 106 -0.69 3.46 4.10
N VAL A 107 -0.03 4.37 4.82
CA VAL A 107 -0.53 5.76 4.98
C VAL A 107 -0.68 6.44 3.62
N VAL A 108 0.38 6.42 2.82
CA VAL A 108 0.43 7.09 1.51
C VAL A 108 -0.61 6.52 0.55
N GLU A 109 -0.73 5.19 0.48
CA GLU A 109 -1.63 4.51 -0.44
C GLU A 109 -3.10 4.73 -0.08
N GLU A 110 -3.45 4.72 1.21
CA GLU A 110 -4.85 4.97 1.61
C GLU A 110 -5.24 6.43 1.38
N ILE A 111 -4.35 7.39 1.67
CA ILE A 111 -4.57 8.80 1.34
C ILE A 111 -4.75 8.98 -0.18
N ALA A 112 -3.88 8.39 -1.00
CA ALA A 112 -3.95 8.55 -2.45
C ALA A 112 -5.17 7.84 -3.07
N PHE A 113 -5.39 6.57 -2.75
CA PHE A 113 -6.28 5.71 -3.54
C PHE A 113 -7.63 5.45 -2.89
N ARG A 114 -7.79 5.63 -1.58
CA ARG A 114 -9.10 5.43 -0.92
C ARG A 114 -9.80 6.74 -0.65
N LEU A 115 -9.03 7.76 -0.31
CA LEU A 115 -9.56 9.10 -0.12
C LEU A 115 -9.46 9.93 -1.40
N SER A 116 -8.25 10.22 -1.87
CA SER A 116 -8.05 11.34 -2.78
C SER A 116 -8.52 11.09 -4.20
N LEU A 117 -8.04 10.03 -4.85
CA LEU A 117 -8.39 9.72 -6.24
C LEU A 117 -9.89 9.46 -6.43
N PRO A 118 -10.59 8.68 -5.55
CA PRO A 118 -12.04 8.53 -5.67
C PRO A 118 -12.76 9.88 -5.66
N LEU A 119 -12.42 10.78 -4.73
CA LEU A 119 -13.02 12.11 -4.65
C LEU A 119 -12.70 12.99 -5.87
N LEU A 120 -11.48 12.89 -6.41
CA LEU A 120 -11.12 13.60 -7.65
C LEU A 120 -11.91 13.10 -8.84
N ILE A 121 -12.04 11.78 -8.96
CA ILE A 121 -12.80 11.14 -10.04
C ILE A 121 -14.29 11.47 -9.90
N THR A 122 -14.82 11.64 -8.68
CA THR A 122 -16.24 11.94 -8.42
C THR A 122 -16.47 13.37 -8.00
N SER A 123 -15.81 14.32 -8.68
CA SER A 123 -15.91 15.74 -8.41
C SER A 123 -16.76 16.45 -9.46
N ASP A 124 -17.22 17.66 -9.13
CA ASP A 124 -17.92 18.51 -10.11
C ASP A 124 -17.08 18.77 -11.37
N VAL A 125 -15.75 18.68 -11.25
CA VAL A 125 -14.79 18.83 -12.37
C VAL A 125 -14.94 17.71 -13.40
N THR A 126 -15.22 16.48 -12.96
CA THR A 126 -15.40 15.33 -13.86
C THR A 126 -16.86 15.10 -14.24
N GLY A 127 -17.81 15.71 -13.53
CA GLY A 127 -19.25 15.53 -13.73
C GLY A 127 -19.76 14.15 -13.29
N ILE A 128 -18.94 13.34 -12.60
CA ILE A 128 -19.32 12.02 -12.09
C ILE A 128 -19.77 12.17 -10.64
N SER A 129 -21.04 11.88 -10.35
CA SER A 129 -21.60 12.03 -8.99
C SER A 129 -21.61 10.73 -8.17
N PHE A 130 -21.30 9.58 -8.77
CA PHE A 130 -21.41 8.29 -8.10
C PHE A 130 -20.08 7.80 -7.53
N PHE A 131 -19.88 7.98 -6.22
CA PHE A 131 -18.64 7.65 -5.48
C PHE A 131 -18.04 6.29 -5.84
N TRP A 132 -18.89 5.26 -5.98
CA TRP A 132 -18.44 3.89 -6.25
C TRP A 132 -17.79 3.70 -7.62
N ILE A 133 -18.09 4.55 -8.61
CA ILE A 133 -17.32 4.58 -9.87
C ILE A 133 -15.91 5.12 -9.62
N GLY A 134 -15.77 6.17 -8.81
CA GLY A 134 -14.47 6.69 -8.40
C GLY A 134 -13.64 5.67 -7.63
N ALA A 135 -14.27 4.96 -6.69
CA ALA A 135 -13.63 3.86 -5.97
C ALA A 135 -13.20 2.72 -6.90
N LEU A 136 -14.04 2.31 -7.84
CA LEU A 136 -13.73 1.26 -8.82
C LEU A 136 -12.53 1.64 -9.69
N ILE A 137 -12.55 2.83 -10.27
CA ILE A 137 -11.48 3.33 -11.15
C ILE A 137 -10.17 3.50 -10.35
N SER A 138 -10.24 4.10 -9.16
CA SER A 138 -9.07 4.27 -8.29
C SER A 138 -8.42 2.93 -7.94
N ASN A 139 -9.22 1.92 -7.58
CA ASN A 139 -8.70 0.58 -7.26
C ASN A 139 -8.12 -0.12 -8.49
N LEU A 140 -8.68 0.10 -9.69
CA LEU A 140 -8.11 -0.42 -10.93
C LEU A 140 -6.74 0.21 -11.21
N ILE A 141 -6.61 1.54 -11.04
CA ILE A 141 -5.34 2.25 -11.16
C ILE A 141 -4.34 1.73 -10.13
N PHE A 142 -4.76 1.57 -8.87
CA PHE A 142 -3.94 1.06 -7.78
C PHE A 142 -3.33 -0.32 -8.09
N ALA A 143 -4.17 -1.27 -8.52
CA ALA A 143 -3.72 -2.62 -8.92
C ALA A 143 -2.81 -2.59 -10.15
N THR A 144 -3.10 -1.71 -11.11
CA THR A 144 -2.26 -1.51 -12.31
C THR A 144 -0.87 -1.00 -11.94
N ILE A 145 -0.78 -0.03 -11.03
CA ILE A 145 0.51 0.48 -10.55
C ILE A 145 1.30 -0.63 -9.88
N HIS A 146 0.69 -1.49 -9.06
CA HIS A 146 1.36 -2.66 -8.48
C HIS A 146 1.90 -3.62 -9.54
N TYR A 147 1.13 -3.85 -10.61
CA TYR A 147 1.54 -4.71 -11.71
C TYR A 147 2.82 -4.23 -12.41
N PHE A 148 3.01 -2.91 -12.54
CA PHE A 148 4.16 -2.31 -13.23
C PHE A 148 5.31 -1.94 -12.29
N THR A 149 5.03 -1.29 -11.16
CA THR A 149 6.04 -0.78 -10.24
C THR A 149 6.70 -1.88 -9.42
N LEU A 150 5.90 -2.85 -8.94
CA LEU A 150 6.36 -4.00 -8.14
C LEU A 150 6.43 -5.32 -8.93
N ARG A 151 6.03 -5.32 -10.20
CA ARG A 151 5.99 -6.52 -11.06
C ARG A 151 5.20 -7.67 -10.44
N TRP A 152 4.10 -7.37 -9.75
CA TRP A 152 3.24 -8.39 -9.14
C TRP A 152 2.51 -9.24 -10.17
N LYS A 153 2.31 -10.52 -9.89
CA LYS A 153 1.50 -11.42 -10.73
C LYS A 153 0.07 -10.85 -10.86
N LEU A 154 -0.58 -11.15 -11.98
CA LEU A 154 -1.93 -10.65 -12.25
C LEU A 154 -2.92 -11.06 -11.15
N ASN A 155 -2.86 -12.30 -10.68
CA ASN A 155 -3.71 -12.77 -9.57
C ASN A 155 -3.52 -11.95 -8.29
N ALA A 156 -2.28 -11.62 -7.92
CA ALA A 156 -2.00 -10.75 -6.79
C ALA A 156 -2.59 -9.34 -6.99
N CYS A 157 -2.56 -8.81 -8.21
CA CYS A 157 -3.17 -7.52 -8.54
C CYS A 157 -4.71 -7.58 -8.44
N ILE A 158 -5.34 -8.69 -8.85
CA ILE A 158 -6.78 -8.92 -8.67
C ILE A 158 -7.14 -8.93 -7.19
N PHE A 159 -6.40 -9.65 -6.35
CA PHE A 159 -6.64 -9.64 -4.89
C PHE A 159 -6.43 -8.26 -4.28
N THR A 160 -5.45 -7.50 -4.78
CA THR A 160 -5.18 -6.14 -4.33
C THR A 160 -6.32 -5.19 -4.69
N PHE A 161 -6.86 -5.33 -5.90
CA PHE A 161 -8.06 -4.62 -6.35
C PHE A 161 -9.26 -4.95 -5.44
N LEU A 162 -9.54 -6.23 -5.21
CA LEU A 162 -10.67 -6.65 -4.37
C LEU A 162 -10.51 -6.22 -2.90
N GLY A 163 -9.31 -6.36 -2.34
CA GLY A 163 -8.99 -5.86 -1.00
C GLY A 163 -9.15 -4.35 -0.91
N GLY A 164 -8.74 -3.62 -1.94
CA GLY A 164 -8.95 -2.18 -2.03
C GLY A 164 -10.42 -1.77 -2.14
N MET A 165 -11.25 -2.52 -2.85
CA MET A 165 -12.72 -2.34 -2.82
C MET A 165 -13.28 -2.54 -1.40
N GLY A 166 -12.77 -3.53 -0.66
CA GLY A 166 -13.12 -3.74 0.75
C GLY A 166 -12.73 -2.57 1.64
N PHE A 167 -11.54 -1.99 1.45
CA PHE A 167 -11.09 -0.79 2.16
C PHE A 167 -11.90 0.45 1.78
N SER A 168 -12.26 0.62 0.50
CA SER A 168 -13.19 1.66 0.08
C SER A 168 -14.54 1.53 0.79
N ARG A 169 -15.08 0.31 0.93
CA ARG A 169 -16.31 0.07 1.70
C ARG A 169 -16.16 0.38 3.18
N MET A 170 -15.04 0.00 3.78
CA MET A 170 -14.74 0.29 5.17
C MET A 170 -14.68 1.81 5.40
N LEU A 171 -13.98 2.55 4.54
CA LEU A 171 -13.91 4.01 4.62
C LEU A 171 -15.30 4.64 4.44
N ASP A 172 -16.06 4.23 3.43
CA ASP A 172 -17.43 4.71 3.16
C ASP A 172 -18.37 4.48 4.37
N THR A 173 -18.24 3.33 5.04
CA THR A 173 -19.11 2.97 6.17
C THR A 173 -18.71 3.66 7.48
N THR A 174 -17.42 3.88 7.70
CA THR A 174 -16.89 4.34 9.00
C THR A 174 -16.47 5.81 9.01
N GLY A 175 -16.18 6.38 7.83
CA GLY A 175 -15.53 7.68 7.68
C GLY A 175 -14.11 7.74 8.26
N ASP A 176 -13.52 6.60 8.64
CA ASP A 176 -12.29 6.54 9.45
C ASP A 176 -11.10 6.02 8.64
N LEU A 177 -10.33 6.95 8.08
CA LEU A 177 -9.14 6.61 7.30
C LEU A 177 -8.04 6.02 8.18
N SER A 178 -7.97 6.40 9.46
CA SER A 178 -6.93 5.89 10.37
C SER A 178 -7.11 4.40 10.63
N ALA A 179 -8.35 3.94 10.82
CA ALA A 179 -8.64 2.52 10.96
C ALA A 179 -8.27 1.73 9.69
N VAL A 180 -8.59 2.29 8.51
CA VAL A 180 -8.27 1.68 7.22
C VAL A 180 -6.75 1.55 7.05
N ILE A 181 -5.99 2.59 7.37
CA ILE A 181 -4.52 2.58 7.36
C ILE A 181 -3.94 1.48 8.24
N LEU A 182 -4.44 1.33 9.47
CA LEU A 182 -3.93 0.31 10.40
C LEU A 182 -4.23 -1.12 9.91
N LEU A 183 -5.43 -1.34 9.39
CA LEU A 183 -5.77 -2.64 8.79
C LEU A 183 -4.93 -2.90 7.55
N HIS A 184 -4.76 -1.91 6.67
CA HIS A 184 -3.92 -2.03 5.49
C HIS A 184 -2.47 -2.35 5.87
N TRP A 185 -1.91 -1.69 6.89
CA TRP A 185 -0.55 -1.99 7.35
C TRP A 185 -0.38 -3.47 7.74
N ALA A 186 -1.34 -4.04 8.48
CA ALA A 186 -1.33 -5.44 8.84
C ALA A 186 -1.39 -6.37 7.60
N ILE A 187 -2.25 -6.06 6.64
CA ILE A 187 -2.40 -6.86 5.40
C ILE A 187 -1.16 -6.74 4.50
N THR A 188 -0.61 -5.55 4.34
CA THR A 188 0.61 -5.29 3.56
C THR A 188 1.81 -5.99 4.17
N PHE A 189 1.91 -6.02 5.51
CA PHE A 189 2.87 -6.85 6.20
C PHE A 189 2.69 -8.34 5.89
N LEU A 190 1.47 -8.89 5.99
CA LEU A 190 1.23 -10.30 5.68
C LEU A 190 1.55 -10.65 4.21
N ASN A 191 1.37 -9.69 3.30
CA ASN A 191 1.71 -9.79 1.87
C ASN A 191 3.21 -9.66 1.60
N THR A 192 3.97 -9.00 2.46
CA THR A 192 5.43 -8.85 2.31
C THR A 192 6.17 -8.91 3.66
N PRO A 193 6.11 -10.04 4.39
CA PRO A 193 6.52 -10.09 5.79
C PRO A 193 8.03 -10.03 6.02
N SER A 194 8.85 -10.09 4.97
CA SER A 194 10.30 -9.98 5.08
C SER A 194 10.85 -8.91 4.15
N ALA A 195 11.86 -8.19 4.64
CA ALA A 195 12.60 -7.24 3.83
C ALA A 195 13.17 -7.93 2.57
N PRO A 196 13.17 -7.26 1.39
CA PRO A 196 13.80 -7.80 0.19
C PRO A 196 15.26 -8.11 0.47
N LYS A 197 15.72 -9.35 0.26
CA LYS A 197 17.11 -9.76 0.51
C LYS A 197 18.05 -9.13 -0.52
N SER A 198 19.23 -8.68 -0.07
CA SER A 198 20.29 -8.34 -1.04
C SER A 198 20.74 -9.67 -1.62
N GLN A 199 20.39 -9.94 -2.88
CA GLN A 199 21.20 -10.89 -3.62
C GLN A 199 22.51 -10.15 -3.91
N ASN A 200 23.56 -10.58 -3.21
CA ASN A 200 24.94 -10.23 -3.56
C ASN A 200 25.28 -10.92 -4.87
#